data_AF-A0A380FE69-F1
#
_entry.id   AF-A0A380FE69-F1
#
_cell.length_a   1.000
_cell.length_b   1.000
_cell.length_c   1.000
_cell.angle_alpha   90.00
_cell.angle_beta   90.00
_cell.angle_gamma   90.00
#
_symmetry.space_group_name_H-M   'P 1'
#
loop_
_entity.id
_entity.type
_entity.pdbx_description
1 polymer ?
#
loop_
_entity_poly.entity_id
_entity_poly.type
_entity_poly.pdbx_seq_one_letter_code
_entity_poly.pdbx_strand_id
1 'polypeptide(L)'
;MVCFVYVPKNVVVENPIQYVVLHDDANASLYNHVIIATEESAEVTYVENYLSTASGEGNQINIISEVNAGKNSTITYGSVDYLDKGFTGHIIRRGNHS
;
A
#
# COMPACT_ATOMS: atom_id res chain seq x y z
N MET A 1 -1.92 -10.98 -0.53
CA MET A 1 -3.10 -10.15 -0.88
C MET A 1 -2.71 -9.18 -1.99
N VAL A 2 -3.68 -8.72 -2.80
CA VAL A 2 -3.44 -7.74 -3.88
C VAL A 2 -4.48 -6.63 -3.75
N CYS A 3 -4.03 -5.38 -3.82
CA CYS A 3 -4.88 -4.19 -3.88
C CYS A 3 -4.59 -3.42 -5.16
N PHE A 4 -5.64 -3.09 -5.92
CA PHE A 4 -5.53 -2.25 -7.11
C PHE A 4 -6.47 -1.05 -6.99
N VAL A 5 -5.89 0.15 -7.06
CA VAL A 5 -6.62 1.42 -7.05
C VAL A 5 -6.42 2.09 -8.41
N TYR A 6 -7.52 2.39 -9.08
CA TYR A 6 -7.53 3.13 -10.34
C TYR A 6 -8.42 4.37 -10.23
N VAL A 7 -7.90 5.52 -10.67
CA VAL A 7 -8.61 6.79 -10.63
C VAL A 7 -8.70 7.38 -12.06
N PRO A 8 -9.92 7.51 -12.62
CA PRO A 8 -10.12 8.00 -13.98
C PRO A 8 -9.75 9.47 -14.18
N LYS A 9 -9.65 9.88 -15.44
CA LYS A 9 -9.30 11.24 -15.86
C LYS A 9 -10.18 12.31 -15.20
N ASN A 10 -9.56 13.39 -14.73
CA ASN A 10 -10.22 14.54 -14.08
C ASN A 10 -11.02 14.20 -12.80
N VAL A 11 -10.81 13.03 -12.20
CA VAL A 11 -11.46 12.66 -10.94
C VAL A 11 -10.61 13.09 -9.76
N VAL A 12 -11.22 13.83 -8.83
CA VAL A 12 -10.65 14.14 -7.52
C VAL A 12 -11.33 13.26 -6.49
N VAL A 13 -10.57 12.40 -5.82
CA VAL A 13 -11.06 11.57 -4.72
C VAL A 13 -10.96 12.40 -3.43
N GLU A 14 -12.08 12.97 -3.00
CA GLU A 14 -12.13 13.90 -1.86
C GLU A 14 -11.70 13.26 -0.52
N ASN A 15 -12.06 11.98 -0.31
CA ASN A 15 -11.71 11.26 0.91
C ASN A 15 -10.54 10.29 0.68
N PRO A 16 -9.56 10.24 1.60
CA PRO A 16 -8.48 9.28 1.50
C PRO A 16 -8.97 7.83 1.43
N ILE A 17 -8.37 7.03 0.55
CA ILE A 17 -8.54 5.58 0.54
C ILE A 17 -7.64 5.01 1.63
N GLN A 18 -8.26 4.38 2.63
CA GLN A 18 -7.53 3.67 3.69
C GLN A 18 -7.55 2.17 3.45
N TYR A 19 -6.39 1.55 3.40
CA TYR A 19 -6.22 0.11 3.31
C TYR A 19 -5.52 -0.41 4.56
N VAL A 20 -6.14 -1.37 5.25
CA VAL A 20 -5.65 -1.91 6.52
C VAL A 20 -5.44 -3.41 6.37
N VAL A 21 -4.22 -3.87 6.66
CA VAL A 21 -3.86 -5.28 6.62
C VAL A 21 -3.49 -5.72 8.04
N LEU A 22 -4.25 -6.68 8.57
CA LEU A 22 -4.03 -7.26 9.89
C LEU A 22 -3.32 -8.61 9.76
N HIS A 23 -2.27 -8.79 10.55
CA HIS A 23 -1.61 -10.06 10.82
C HIS A 23 -1.98 -10.52 12.23
N ASP A 24 -2.83 -11.53 12.35
CA ASP A 24 -3.38 -12.06 13.60
C ASP A 24 -3.09 -13.55 13.84
N ASP A 25 -2.33 -14.21 12.95
CA ASP A 25 -1.90 -15.60 13.08
C ASP A 25 -0.38 -15.72 13.14
N ALA A 26 0.15 -16.22 14.25
CA ALA A 26 1.59 -16.38 14.48
C ALA A 26 2.28 -17.38 13.54
N ASN A 27 1.54 -18.14 12.73
CA ASN A 27 2.08 -19.07 11.74
C ASN A 27 2.00 -18.52 10.31
N ALA A 28 1.49 -17.31 10.11
CA ALA A 28 1.28 -16.72 8.80
C ALA A 28 2.40 -15.73 8.42
N SER A 29 2.87 -15.81 7.18
CA SER A 29 3.69 -14.75 6.59
C SER A 29 2.81 -13.74 5.86
N LEU A 30 3.25 -12.48 5.80
CA LEU A 30 2.48 -11.38 5.19
C LEU A 30 3.06 -11.03 3.83
N TYR A 31 2.29 -11.28 2.78
CA TYR A 31 2.65 -10.91 1.41
C TYR A 31 1.59 -9.99 0.83
N ASN A 32 1.97 -8.78 0.44
CA ASN A 32 1.04 -7.80 -0.10
C ASN A 32 1.62 -7.06 -1.31
N HIS A 33 0.78 -6.89 -2.33
CA HIS A 33 1.13 -6.13 -3.55
C HIS A 33 0.05 -5.09 -3.82
N VAL A 34 0.44 -3.82 -3.77
CA VAL A 34 -0.42 -2.67 -4.02
C VAL A 34 -0.02 -2.00 -5.32
N ILE A 35 -1.00 -1.70 -6.15
CA ILE A 35 -0.82 -0.95 -7.39
C ILE A 35 -1.83 0.21 -7.39
N ILE A 36 -1.33 1.43 -7.58
CA ILE A 36 -2.14 2.65 -7.67
C ILE A 36 -1.84 3.28 -9.03
N ALA A 37 -2.89 3.56 -9.80
CA ALA A 37 -2.79 4.19 -11.10
C ALA A 37 -3.80 5.34 -11.23
N THR A 38 -3.33 6.52 -11.63
CA THR A 38 -4.17 7.67 -11.96
C THR A 38 -4.07 8.00 -13.44
N GLU A 39 -5.17 8.46 -14.02
CA GLU A 39 -5.16 9.11 -15.34
C GLU A 39 -4.85 10.60 -15.25
N GLU A 40 -4.88 11.29 -16.40
CA GLU A 40 -4.57 12.72 -16.48
C GLU A 40 -5.45 13.57 -15.56
N SER A 41 -4.84 14.53 -14.86
CA SER A 41 -5.51 15.49 -13.98
C SER A 41 -6.37 14.86 -12.87
N ALA A 42 -6.08 13.62 -12.48
CA ALA A 42 -6.71 12.98 -11.34
C ALA A 42 -5.98 13.28 -10.02
N GLU A 43 -6.69 13.21 -8.91
CA GLU A 43 -6.12 13.42 -7.57
C GLU A 43 -6.63 12.37 -6.59
N VAL A 44 -5.72 11.77 -5.81
CA VAL A 44 -6.07 10.79 -4.79
C VAL A 44 -5.08 10.81 -3.64
N THR A 45 -5.61 10.61 -2.43
CA THR A 45 -4.81 10.27 -1.26
C THR A 45 -5.04 8.80 -0.90
N TYR A 46 -3.97 8.05 -0.73
CA TYR A 46 -3.99 6.66 -0.32
C TYR A 46 -3.09 6.47 0.91
N VAL A 47 -3.63 5.77 1.92
CA VAL A 47 -2.87 5.39 3.11
C VAL A 47 -3.02 3.90 3.36
N GLU A 48 -1.91 3.20 3.47
CA GLU A 48 -1.88 1.81 3.93
C GLU A 48 -1.34 1.66 5.34
N ASN A 49 -1.95 0.76 6.12
CA ASN A 49 -1.53 0.44 7.47
C ASN A 49 -1.38 -1.08 7.60
N TYR A 50 -0.20 -1.53 8.03
CA TYR A 50 0.04 -2.92 8.38
C TYR A 50 0.09 -3.04 9.90
N LEU A 51 -0.66 -3.97 10.47
CA LEU A 51 -0.75 -4.18 11.90
C LEU A 51 -0.49 -5.64 12.23
N SER A 52 0.26 -5.90 13.30
CA SER A 52 0.40 -7.24 13.88
C SER A 52 -0.18 -7.29 15.29
N THR A 53 -1.06 -8.26 15.52
CA THR A 53 -1.56 -8.64 16.86
C THR A 53 -1.08 -10.02 17.29
N ALA A 54 -0.33 -10.70 16.43
CA ALA A 54 0.36 -11.97 16.71
C ALA A 54 1.86 -11.85 16.46
N SER A 55 2.65 -12.77 17.03
CA SER A 55 4.12 -12.81 16.88
C SER A 55 4.53 -12.96 15.41
N GLY A 56 5.53 -12.18 15.00
CA GLY A 56 6.15 -12.30 13.67
C GLY A 56 7.35 -13.24 13.63
N GLU A 57 7.73 -13.84 14.76
CA GLU A 57 8.96 -14.62 14.89
C GLU A 57 9.02 -15.80 13.93
N GLY A 58 10.06 -15.84 13.10
CA GLY A 58 10.24 -16.88 12.09
C GLY A 58 9.41 -16.68 10.81
N ASN A 59 8.53 -15.69 10.77
CA ASN A 59 7.71 -15.36 9.60
C ASN A 59 8.37 -14.30 8.72
N GLN A 60 7.86 -14.21 7.49
CA GLN A 60 8.34 -13.28 6.48
C GLN A 60 7.32 -12.20 6.19
N ILE A 61 7.83 -11.01 5.82
CA ILE A 61 7.03 -10.00 5.13
C ILE A 61 7.61 -9.69 3.75
N ASN A 62 6.74 -9.61 2.74
CA ASN A 62 7.08 -9.06 1.44
C ASN A 62 5.98 -8.07 1.02
N ILE A 63 6.31 -6.79 1.02
CA ILE A 63 5.38 -5.71 0.69
C ILE A 63 5.90 -4.96 -0.52
N ILE A 64 5.11 -4.92 -1.58
CA ILE A 64 5.41 -4.18 -2.78
C ILE A 64 4.29 -3.19 -3.02
N SER A 65 4.62 -1.90 -3.12
CA SER A 65 3.66 -0.85 -3.46
C SER A 65 4.15 -0.07 -4.67
N GLU A 66 3.31 0.04 -5.68
CA GLU A 66 3.62 0.68 -6.96
C GLU A 66 2.63 1.79 -7.23
N VAL A 67 3.15 2.98 -7.50
CA VAL A 67 2.36 4.18 -7.77
C VAL A 67 2.70 4.69 -9.16
N ASN A 68 1.71 4.85 -10.02
CA ASN A 68 1.86 5.33 -11.38
C ASN A 68 0.96 6.56 -11.61
N ALA A 69 1.58 7.74 -11.63
CA ALA A 69 0.89 9.00 -11.84
C ALA A 69 0.74 9.32 -13.33
N GLY A 70 -0.51 9.51 -13.77
CA GLY A 70 -0.84 10.11 -15.07
C GLY A 70 -0.38 11.58 -15.16
N LYS A 71 -0.35 12.12 -16.38
CA LYS A 71 0.01 13.52 -16.64
C LYS A 71 -0.80 14.50 -15.78
N ASN A 72 -0.16 15.49 -15.17
CA ASN A 72 -0.81 16.49 -14.31
C ASN A 72 -1.67 15.90 -13.17
N SER A 73 -1.47 14.63 -12.80
CA SER A 73 -2.17 13.99 -11.69
C SER A 73 -1.36 14.04 -10.41
N THR A 74 -2.03 13.92 -9.27
CA THR A 74 -1.41 13.92 -7.95
C THR A 74 -1.80 12.66 -7.20
N ILE A 75 -0.80 11.92 -6.72
CA ILE A 75 -1.01 10.79 -5.80
C ILE A 75 -0.27 11.12 -4.50
N THR A 76 -1.04 11.28 -3.42
CA THR A 76 -0.48 11.35 -2.07
C THR A 76 -0.49 9.94 -1.49
N TYR A 77 0.68 9.37 -1.22
CA TYR A 77 0.82 8.02 -0.69
C TYR A 77 1.42 8.07 0.72
N GLY A 78 0.78 7.38 1.66
CA GLY A 78 1.26 7.17 3.03
C GLY A 78 1.26 5.70 3.42
N SER A 79 2.24 5.29 4.23
CA SER A 79 2.31 3.93 4.76
C SER A 79 2.74 3.94 6.22
N VAL A 80 2.07 3.14 7.05
CA VAL A 80 2.47 2.89 8.44
C VAL A 80 2.64 1.39 8.65
N ASP A 81 3.83 0.99 9.09
CA ASP A 81 4.17 -0.40 9.38
C ASP A 81 4.23 -0.59 10.90
N TYR A 82 3.12 -1.06 11.51
CA TYR A 82 3.03 -1.44 12.91
C TYR A 82 3.09 -2.96 13.07
N LEU A 83 4.25 -3.51 12.70
CA LEU A 83 4.49 -4.94 12.65
C LEU A 83 5.30 -5.41 13.87
N ASP A 84 5.13 -6.68 14.25
CA ASP A 84 5.92 -7.27 15.32
C ASP A 84 7.41 -7.37 14.95
N LYS A 85 8.30 -7.30 15.95
CA LYS A 85 9.76 -7.29 15.73
C LYS A 85 10.33 -8.58 15.14
N GLY A 86 9.59 -9.69 15.19
CA GLY A 86 10.08 -11.02 14.80
C GLY A 86 10.19 -11.27 13.30
N PHE A 87 9.59 -10.42 12.46
CA PHE A 87 9.59 -10.62 11.02
C PHE A 87 10.96 -10.41 10.37
N THR A 88 11.26 -11.23 9.37
CA THR A 88 12.29 -10.91 8.37
C THR A 88 11.61 -10.36 7.12
N GLY A 89 11.97 -9.15 6.71
CA GLY A 89 11.17 -8.39 5.75
C GLY A 89 11.92 -7.83 4.56
N HIS A 90 11.21 -7.78 3.43
CA HIS A 90 11.59 -6.99 2.25
C HIS A 90 10.41 -6.09 1.84
N ILE A 91 10.66 -4.79 1.76
CA ILE A 91 9.63 -3.80 1.44
C ILE A 91 10.14 -2.91 0.32
N ILE A 92 9.37 -2.80 -0.77
CA ILE A 92 9.63 -1.87 -1.87
C ILE A 92 8.41 -0.99 -2.06
N ARG A 93 8.64 0.32 -2.07
CA ARG A 93 7.63 1.33 -2.40
C ARG A 93 8.21 2.19 -3.51
N ARG A 94 7.58 2.18 -4.68
CA ARG A 94 8.07 2.89 -5.86
C ARG A 94 7.00 3.78 -6.47
N GLY A 95 7.42 4.97 -6.90
CA GLY A 95 6.59 5.92 -7.63
C GLY A 95 7.18 6.19 -9.00
N ASN A 96 6.33 6.15 -10.02
CA ASN A 96 6.62 6.56 -11.39
C ASN A 96 5.64 7.64 -11.81
N HIS A 97 6.07 8.52 -12.71
CA HIS A 97 5.17 9.45 -13.40
C HIS A 97 5.35 9.31 -14.91
N SER A 98 4.30 9.67 -15.65
CA SER A 98 4.31 9.79 -17.12
C SER A 98 4.45 11.24 -17.58
#